data_AF-A0A7R9KHZ7-F1
#
_entry.id   AF-A0A7R9KHZ7-F1
#
_cell.length_a   1.000
_cell.length_b   1.000
_cell.length_c   1.000
_cell.angle_alpha   90.00
_cell.angle_beta   90.00
_cell.angle_gamma   90.00
#
_symmetry.space_group_name_H-M   'P 1'
#
loop_
_entity.id
_entity.type
_entity.pdbx_description
1 polymer ?
#
loop_
_entity_poly.entity_id
_entity_poly.type
_entity_poly.pdbx_seq_one_letter_code
_entity_poly.pdbx_strand_id
1 'polypeptide(L)'
;MSGSDVKPNHTIYINNLNEKIKKDELKKSLHAIFSQFGHILDIVALKTLRMRGQAFVVFKDMSSATSALRSMQNFPFYDKPMNGGQSLGIPHSALTEQPPNNILFLTNLPEETNEVMLQMLFNQFPGFKEVRLVPGRHDISFVEFDNEFQSGAAKDALQGFKVTPTHAIKITFAKK
;
A
#
# COMPACT_ATOMS: atom_id res chain seq x y z
N MET A 1 25.84 -10.35 18.62
CA MET A 1 24.39 -10.37 18.88
C MET A 1 23.89 -8.94 18.77
N SER A 2 23.28 -8.54 17.66
CA SER A 2 22.74 -7.18 17.49
C SER A 2 21.21 -7.28 17.42
N GLY A 3 20.61 -7.50 18.59
CA GLY A 3 19.20 -7.17 18.81
C GLY A 3 19.07 -5.66 18.72
N SER A 4 18.75 -5.16 17.54
CA SER A 4 18.26 -3.80 17.41
C SER A 4 16.87 -3.80 18.05
N ASP A 5 16.66 -2.93 19.04
CA ASP A 5 15.34 -2.63 19.59
C ASP A 5 14.48 -1.99 18.49
N VAL A 6 13.91 -2.83 17.63
CA VAL A 6 13.11 -2.37 16.50
C VAL A 6 11.66 -2.20 16.95
N LYS A 7 11.16 -0.97 16.82
CA LYS A 7 9.82 -0.53 17.24
C LYS A 7 8.73 -1.34 16.51
N PRO A 8 7.80 -1.98 17.24
CA PRO A 8 6.68 -2.71 16.65
C PRO A 8 5.93 -1.94 15.55
N ASN A 9 5.57 -2.64 14.48
CA ASN A 9 4.92 -2.07 13.30
C ASN A 9 3.82 -3.03 12.79
N HIS A 10 2.72 -2.49 12.27
CA HIS A 10 1.65 -3.25 11.61
C HIS A 10 2.11 -3.93 10.32
N THR A 11 3.22 -3.46 9.73
CA THR A 11 3.76 -3.97 8.48
C THR A 11 5.01 -4.79 8.69
N ILE A 12 5.02 -5.98 8.10
CA ILE A 12 6.21 -6.80 7.98
C ILE A 12 6.81 -6.64 6.58
N TYR A 13 8.13 -6.59 6.52
CA TYR A 13 8.89 -6.63 5.28
C TYR A 13 9.42 -8.04 5.07
N ILE A 14 9.30 -8.52 3.84
CA ILE A 14 9.76 -9.85 3.46
C ILE A 14 10.67 -9.67 2.26
N ASN A 15 11.89 -10.18 2.36
CA ASN A 15 12.80 -10.23 1.22
C ASN A 15 13.30 -11.65 0.97
N ASN A 16 14.19 -11.75 -0.02
CA ASN A 16 14.70 -13.02 -0.53
C ASN A 16 13.61 -13.92 -1.16
N LEU A 17 12.50 -13.35 -1.61
CA LEU A 17 11.45 -14.10 -2.31
C LEU A 17 11.94 -14.59 -3.69
N ASN A 18 11.30 -15.63 -4.21
CA ASN A 18 11.60 -16.14 -5.55
C ASN A 18 11.04 -15.19 -6.62
N GLU A 19 11.92 -14.58 -7.39
CA GLU A 19 11.57 -13.54 -8.36
C GLU A 19 10.76 -14.08 -9.55
N LYS A 20 10.93 -15.37 -9.88
CA LYS A 20 10.30 -16.04 -11.02
C LYS A 20 8.79 -16.19 -10.86
N ILE A 21 8.28 -16.14 -9.63
CA ILE A 21 6.85 -16.31 -9.34
C ILE A 21 6.06 -15.11 -9.83
N LYS A 22 4.92 -15.31 -10.49
CA LYS A 22 4.08 -14.20 -10.97
C LYS A 22 3.55 -13.36 -9.79
N LYS A 23 3.37 -12.05 -10.00
CA LYS A 23 2.96 -11.10 -8.94
C LYS A 23 1.67 -11.54 -8.21
N ASP A 24 0.65 -11.94 -8.95
CA ASP A 24 -0.64 -12.32 -8.37
C ASP A 24 -0.57 -13.63 -7.59
N GLU A 25 0.17 -14.61 -8.12
CA GLU A 25 0.43 -15.87 -7.42
C GLU A 25 1.22 -15.64 -6.13
N LEU A 26 2.28 -14.83 -6.19
CA LEU A 26 3.07 -14.45 -5.02
C LEU A 26 2.19 -13.81 -3.93
N LYS A 27 1.32 -12.87 -4.31
CA LYS A 27 0.38 -12.23 -3.36
C LYS A 27 -0.60 -13.23 -2.75
N LYS A 28 -1.17 -14.14 -3.55
CA LYS A 28 -2.09 -15.18 -3.06
C LYS A 28 -1.41 -16.11 -2.07
N SER A 29 -0.21 -16.57 -2.38
CA SER A 29 0.55 -17.48 -1.52
C SER A 29 1.01 -16.80 -0.22
N LEU A 30 1.45 -15.54 -0.29
CA LEU A 30 1.74 -14.75 0.91
C LEU A 30 0.47 -14.56 1.77
N HIS A 31 -0.67 -14.23 1.16
CA HIS A 31 -1.93 -14.11 1.88
C HIS A 31 -2.30 -15.42 2.59
N ALA A 32 -2.25 -16.55 1.87
CA ALA A 32 -2.59 -17.86 2.41
C ALA A 32 -1.77 -18.17 3.67
N ILE A 33 -0.45 -17.97 3.62
CA ILE A 33 0.43 -18.26 4.75
C ILE A 33 0.25 -17.26 5.89
N PHE A 34 0.17 -15.97 5.61
CA PHE A 34 0.18 -14.95 6.66
C PHE A 34 -1.18 -14.71 7.32
N SER A 35 -2.27 -15.11 6.68
CA SER A 35 -3.63 -14.95 7.23
C SER A 35 -3.82 -15.70 8.55
N GLN A 36 -2.99 -16.72 8.84
CA GLN A 36 -3.01 -17.45 10.11
C GLN A 36 -2.62 -16.58 11.32
N PHE A 37 -1.86 -15.49 11.11
CA PHE A 37 -1.40 -14.62 12.20
C PHE A 37 -2.39 -13.49 12.52
N GLY A 38 -3.31 -13.18 11.60
CA GLY A 38 -4.30 -12.13 11.78
C GLY A 38 -4.84 -11.59 10.46
N HIS A 39 -5.78 -10.65 10.57
CA HIS A 39 -6.42 -10.04 9.41
C HIS A 39 -5.42 -9.19 8.61
N ILE A 40 -5.24 -9.54 7.33
CA ILE A 40 -4.36 -8.82 6.40
C ILE A 40 -5.18 -7.73 5.72
N LEU A 41 -4.71 -6.48 5.78
CA LEU A 41 -5.30 -5.35 5.08
C LEU A 41 -4.82 -5.27 3.63
N ASP A 42 -3.53 -5.50 3.39
CA ASP A 42 -2.95 -5.46 2.04
C ASP A 42 -1.64 -6.26 1.96
N ILE A 43 -1.28 -6.61 0.73
CA ILE A 43 0.03 -7.16 0.38
C ILE A 43 0.59 -6.38 -0.79
N VAL A 44 1.73 -5.72 -0.58
CA VAL A 44 2.42 -4.93 -1.60
C VAL A 44 3.60 -5.74 -2.12
N ALA A 45 3.57 -6.07 -3.41
CA ALA A 45 4.68 -6.68 -4.12
C ALA A 45 4.80 -6.04 -5.50
N LEU A 46 6.02 -5.63 -5.87
CA LEU A 46 6.33 -5.02 -7.17
C LEU A 46 7.41 -5.84 -7.88
N LYS A 47 7.36 -5.89 -9.21
CA LYS A 47 8.31 -6.66 -10.03
C LYS A 47 9.39 -5.79 -10.67
N THR A 48 9.48 -4.52 -10.29
CA THR A 48 10.52 -3.60 -10.75
C THR A 48 11.90 -4.07 -10.26
N LEU A 49 12.96 -3.68 -10.97
CA LEU A 49 14.35 -4.04 -10.64
C LEU A 49 14.71 -3.79 -9.17
N ARG A 50 14.21 -2.69 -8.60
CA ARG A 50 14.46 -2.30 -7.20
C ARG A 50 13.63 -3.10 -6.19
N MET A 51 12.45 -3.60 -6.57
CA MET A 51 11.47 -4.19 -5.65
C MET A 51 11.26 -5.69 -5.85
N ARG A 52 11.82 -6.28 -6.90
CA ARG A 52 11.76 -7.72 -7.13
C ARG A 52 12.37 -8.46 -5.93
N GLY A 53 11.78 -9.61 -5.62
CA GLY A 53 12.20 -10.42 -4.47
C GLY A 53 11.77 -9.86 -3.11
N GLN A 54 10.96 -8.80 -3.08
CA GLN A 54 10.51 -8.14 -1.86
C GLN A 54 8.98 -7.99 -1.82
N ALA A 55 8.43 -8.02 -0.61
CA ALA A 55 7.03 -7.75 -0.35
C ALA A 55 6.82 -7.11 1.03
N PHE A 56 5.67 -6.46 1.19
CA PHE A 56 5.16 -5.97 2.46
C PHE A 56 3.81 -6.61 2.73
N VAL A 57 3.62 -7.11 3.95
CA VAL A 57 2.32 -7.63 4.41
C VAL A 57 1.84 -6.73 5.55
N VAL A 58 0.62 -6.22 5.41
CA VAL A 58 0.02 -5.24 6.31
C VAL A 58 -1.03 -5.93 7.15
N PHE A 59 -0.81 -5.99 8.45
CA PHE A 59 -1.79 -6.52 9.39
C PHE A 59 -2.67 -5.41 9.95
N LYS A 60 -3.91 -5.77 10.28
CA LYS A 60 -4.79 -4.90 11.07
C LYS A 60 -4.20 -4.64 12.46
N ASP A 61 -3.62 -5.68 13.06
CA ASP A 61 -3.11 -5.65 14.45
C ASP A 61 -1.58 -5.78 14.51
N MET A 62 -0.94 -4.98 15.36
CA MET A 62 0.51 -4.97 15.54
C MET A 62 1.07 -6.26 16.17
N SER A 63 0.26 -6.94 16.99
CA SER A 63 0.58 -8.24 17.60
C SER A 63 0.69 -9.34 16.54
N SER A 64 -0.17 -9.32 15.52
CA SER A 64 -0.13 -10.23 14.38
C SER A 64 1.15 -10.10 13.59
N ALA A 65 1.56 -8.86 13.28
CA ALA A 65 2.82 -8.59 12.60
C ALA A 65 4.04 -9.09 13.40
N THR A 66 4.04 -8.85 14.72
CA THR A 66 5.11 -9.31 15.62
C THR A 66 5.21 -10.84 15.67
N SER A 67 4.07 -11.52 15.75
CA SER A 67 4.00 -12.98 15.78
C SER A 67 4.44 -13.57 14.43
N ALA A 68 3.96 -13.02 13.33
CA ALA A 68 4.34 -13.40 11.98
C ALA A 68 5.85 -13.31 11.75
N LEU A 69 6.50 -12.22 12.21
CA LEU A 69 7.95 -12.07 12.08
C LEU A 69 8.74 -13.14 12.82
N ARG A 70 8.31 -13.49 14.03
CA ARG A 70 8.99 -14.52 14.84
C ARG A 70 8.82 -15.91 14.24
N SER A 71 7.63 -16.22 13.76
CA SER A 71 7.31 -17.56 13.24
C SER A 71 7.78 -17.81 11.82
N MET A 72 7.86 -16.77 10.98
CA MET A 72 8.12 -16.92 9.54
C MET A 72 9.56 -16.61 9.12
N GLN A 73 10.45 -16.40 10.08
CA GLN A 73 11.85 -16.15 9.78
C GLN A 73 12.52 -17.40 9.19
N ASN A 74 13.14 -17.25 8.01
CA ASN A 74 13.77 -18.34 7.24
C ASN A 74 12.81 -19.45 6.79
N PHE A 75 11.50 -19.21 6.82
CA PHE A 75 10.53 -20.20 6.36
C PHE A 75 10.78 -20.57 4.88
N PRO A 76 10.78 -21.85 4.50
CA PRO A 76 10.93 -22.23 3.09
C PRO A 76 9.72 -21.80 2.26
N PHE A 77 9.94 -20.95 1.26
CA PHE A 77 8.90 -20.42 0.40
C PHE A 77 9.37 -20.35 -1.06
N TYR A 78 8.78 -21.18 -1.92
CA TYR A 78 9.21 -21.37 -3.33
C TYR A 78 10.72 -21.57 -3.47
N ASP A 79 11.24 -22.60 -2.78
CA ASP A 79 12.64 -23.03 -2.80
C ASP A 79 13.65 -21.99 -2.29
N LYS A 80 13.17 -20.93 -1.63
CA LYS A 80 14.00 -19.92 -0.97
C LYS A 80 13.57 -19.72 0.48
N PRO A 81 14.49 -19.60 1.44
CA PRO A 81 14.14 -19.16 2.77
C PRO A 81 13.74 -17.69 2.71
N MET A 82 12.49 -17.38 3.04
CA MET A 82 12.05 -15.99 3.12
C MET A 82 12.59 -15.35 4.40
N ASN A 83 13.11 -14.14 4.25
CA ASN A 83 13.66 -13.40 5.37
C ASN A 83 12.63 -12.35 5.80
N GLY A 84 11.93 -12.65 6.89
CA GLY A 84 11.06 -11.71 7.56
C GLY A 84 11.87 -10.71 8.38
N GLY A 85 11.66 -9.42 8.12
CA GLY A 85 12.23 -8.32 8.89
C GLY A 85 11.17 -7.26 9.18
N GLN A 86 11.35 -6.47 10.24
CA GLN A 86 10.52 -5.28 10.41
C GLN A 86 10.77 -4.31 9.25
N SER A 87 9.70 -3.66 8.76
CA SER A 87 9.81 -2.71 7.65
C SER A 87 10.69 -1.52 8.05
N LEU A 88 11.88 -1.42 7.43
CA LEU A 88 12.81 -0.29 7.58
C LEU A 88 12.28 0.90 6.79
N GLY A 89 11.28 1.59 7.35
CA GLY A 89 10.93 2.95 6.97
C GLY A 89 10.46 3.16 5.53
N ILE A 90 10.04 2.12 4.80
CA ILE A 90 9.27 2.36 3.57
C ILE A 90 8.00 3.07 4.03
N PRO A 91 7.67 4.27 3.51
CA PRO A 91 6.57 5.08 4.02
C PRO A 91 5.26 4.35 3.77
N HIS A 92 4.87 3.55 4.76
CA HIS A 92 3.68 2.71 4.77
C HIS A 92 2.41 3.52 5.04
N SER A 93 2.55 4.84 5.21
CA SER A 93 1.43 5.74 5.41
C SER A 93 0.51 5.90 4.23
N ALA A 94 0.88 5.36 3.07
CA ALA A 94 0.02 5.31 1.91
C ALA A 94 -1.18 4.36 2.08
N LEU A 95 -1.11 3.38 3.00
CA LEU A 95 -2.05 2.26 3.10
C LEU A 95 -2.70 2.09 4.48
N THR A 96 -2.22 2.79 5.51
CA THR A 96 -2.93 2.87 6.79
C THR A 96 -3.95 4.00 6.71
N GLU A 97 -5.21 3.73 7.08
CA GLU A 97 -6.23 4.77 7.20
C GLU A 97 -5.69 5.90 8.08
N GLN A 98 -5.45 7.04 7.46
CA GLN A 98 -5.07 8.26 8.16
C GLN A 98 -6.35 8.88 8.75
N PRO A 99 -6.25 9.66 9.83
CA PRO A 99 -7.39 10.43 10.31
C PRO A 99 -7.95 11.32 9.18
N PRO A 100 -9.24 11.67 9.21
CA PRO A 100 -9.87 12.52 8.21
C PRO A 100 -9.06 13.80 7.94
N ASN A 101 -8.92 14.11 6.66
CA ASN A 101 -8.15 15.24 6.14
C ASN A 101 -8.85 15.79 4.89
N ASN A 102 -8.82 17.10 4.65
CA ASN A 102 -9.36 17.69 3.43
C ASN A 102 -8.52 17.35 2.18
N ILE A 103 -7.31 16.80 2.35
CA ILE A 103 -6.46 16.32 1.26
C ILE A 103 -6.50 14.79 1.19
N LEU A 104 -6.73 14.26 -0.01
CA LEU A 104 -6.62 12.85 -0.35
C LEU A 104 -5.26 12.54 -0.99
N PHE A 105 -4.74 11.36 -0.71
CA PHE A 105 -3.57 10.79 -1.34
C PHE A 105 -3.98 9.62 -2.22
N LEU A 106 -3.68 9.73 -3.51
CA LEU A 106 -3.96 8.75 -4.54
C LEU A 106 -2.72 7.93 -4.82
N THR A 107 -2.91 6.62 -4.98
CA THR A 107 -1.86 5.67 -5.38
C THR A 107 -2.39 4.64 -6.36
N ASN A 108 -1.48 3.88 -6.97
CA ASN A 108 -1.78 2.87 -7.99
C ASN A 108 -2.41 3.46 -9.25
N LEU A 109 -1.99 4.67 -9.62
CA LEU A 109 -2.39 5.32 -10.87
C LEU A 109 -1.62 4.71 -12.07
N PRO A 110 -2.29 4.51 -13.22
CA PRO A 110 -1.60 4.24 -14.49
C PRO A 110 -0.59 5.34 -14.85
N GLU A 111 0.50 4.98 -15.52
CA GLU A 111 1.53 5.92 -15.99
C GLU A 111 0.98 6.99 -16.97
N GLU A 112 -0.09 6.65 -17.67
CA GLU A 112 -0.80 7.51 -18.63
C GLU A 112 -1.73 8.53 -17.95
N THR A 113 -1.92 8.42 -16.63
CA THR A 113 -2.82 9.30 -15.87
C THR A 113 -2.24 10.71 -15.82
N ASN A 114 -3.05 11.68 -16.21
CA ASN A 114 -2.72 13.09 -16.13
C ASN A 114 -3.68 13.86 -15.23
N GLU A 115 -3.34 15.12 -14.96
CA GLU A 115 -4.10 16.00 -14.07
C GLU A 115 -5.55 16.17 -14.53
N VAL A 116 -5.78 16.39 -15.82
CA VAL A 116 -7.12 16.66 -16.38
C VAL A 116 -8.07 15.48 -16.14
N MET A 117 -7.59 14.24 -16.32
CA MET A 117 -8.39 13.04 -16.06
C MET A 117 -8.82 12.96 -14.58
N LEU A 118 -7.90 13.27 -13.66
CA LEU A 118 -8.19 13.28 -12.23
C LEU A 118 -9.11 14.45 -11.86
N GLN A 119 -8.92 15.64 -12.43
CA GLN A 119 -9.83 16.76 -12.24
C GLN A 119 -11.24 16.39 -12.68
N MET A 120 -11.41 15.79 -13.87
CA MET A 120 -12.73 15.34 -14.33
C MET A 120 -13.37 14.33 -13.38
N LEU A 121 -12.59 13.41 -12.82
CA LEU A 121 -13.08 12.39 -11.88
C LEU A 121 -13.51 12.98 -10.52
N PHE A 122 -12.77 13.96 -10.00
CA PHE A 122 -13.02 14.51 -8.66
C PHE A 122 -13.90 15.76 -8.64
N ASN A 123 -14.00 16.51 -9.74
CA ASN A 123 -14.81 17.72 -9.85
C ASN A 123 -16.33 17.48 -9.70
N GLN A 124 -16.77 16.22 -9.84
CA GLN A 124 -18.16 15.85 -9.57
C GLN A 124 -18.53 15.87 -8.06
N PHE A 125 -17.53 15.90 -7.17
CA PHE A 125 -17.74 15.95 -5.73
C PHE A 125 -17.71 17.39 -5.22
N PRO A 126 -18.67 17.81 -4.37
CA PRO A 126 -18.70 19.16 -3.82
C PRO A 126 -17.40 19.54 -3.09
N GLY A 127 -16.94 20.78 -3.29
CA GLY A 127 -15.78 21.35 -2.63
C GLY A 127 -14.43 20.86 -3.12
N PHE A 128 -14.37 20.19 -4.28
CA PHE A 128 -13.12 19.94 -4.99
C PHE A 128 -12.38 21.26 -5.28
N LYS A 129 -11.08 21.30 -5.01
CA LYS A 129 -10.22 22.47 -5.29
C LYS A 129 -9.22 22.21 -6.39
N GLU A 130 -8.29 21.28 -6.16
CA GLU A 130 -7.18 21.05 -7.07
C GLU A 130 -6.66 19.61 -7.04
N VAL A 131 -5.99 19.23 -8.12
CA VAL A 131 -5.18 18.02 -8.21
C VAL A 131 -3.71 18.44 -8.25
N ARG A 132 -2.87 17.80 -7.44
CA ARG A 132 -1.42 18.02 -7.42
C ARG A 132 -0.69 16.73 -7.79
N LEU A 133 -0.10 16.71 -8.98
CA LEU A 133 0.77 15.63 -9.42
C LEU A 133 2.13 15.70 -8.70
N VAL A 134 2.80 14.56 -8.54
CA VAL A 134 4.14 14.51 -7.95
C VAL A 134 5.21 14.40 -9.05
N PRO A 135 6.13 15.38 -9.17
CA PRO A 135 7.20 15.32 -10.17
C PRO A 135 8.02 14.02 -10.07
N GLY A 136 8.17 13.32 -11.19
CA GLY A 136 8.92 12.06 -11.27
C GLY A 136 8.24 10.85 -10.61
N ARG A 137 6.97 10.96 -10.17
CA ARG A 137 6.17 9.84 -9.68
C ARG A 137 4.75 9.87 -10.24
N HIS A 138 4.55 9.14 -11.34
CA HIS A 138 3.29 9.09 -12.09
C HIS A 138 2.23 8.20 -11.44
N ASP A 139 2.61 7.35 -10.48
CA ASP A 139 1.72 6.41 -9.81
C ASP A 139 0.99 7.01 -8.61
N ILE A 140 1.25 8.28 -8.26
CA ILE A 140 0.70 8.98 -7.10
C ILE A 140 0.26 10.40 -7.40
N SER A 141 -0.71 10.91 -6.65
CA SER A 141 -1.19 12.30 -6.73
C SER A 141 -1.89 12.72 -5.45
N PHE A 142 -2.11 14.02 -5.26
CA PHE A 142 -2.93 14.56 -4.19
C PHE A 142 -4.18 15.26 -4.75
N VAL A 143 -5.27 15.20 -4.00
CA VAL A 143 -6.51 15.92 -4.34
C VAL A 143 -6.96 16.71 -3.12
N GLU A 144 -7.16 18.02 -3.26
CA GLU A 144 -7.60 18.88 -2.18
C GLU A 144 -9.10 19.20 -2.28
N PHE A 145 -9.77 19.18 -1.12
CA PHE A 145 -11.14 19.62 -0.91
C PHE A 145 -11.22 20.77 0.11
N ASP A 146 -12.37 21.42 0.20
CA ASP A 146 -12.63 22.46 1.22
C ASP A 146 -12.58 21.90 2.65
N ASN A 147 -13.06 20.67 2.87
CA ASN A 147 -13.09 20.04 4.19
C ASN A 147 -12.99 18.51 4.12
N GLU A 148 -12.77 17.90 5.28
CA GLU A 148 -12.59 16.46 5.46
C GLU A 148 -13.87 15.64 5.22
N PHE A 149 -15.04 16.24 5.36
CA PHE A 149 -16.31 15.55 5.10
C PHE A 149 -16.50 15.31 3.61
N GLN A 150 -16.20 16.32 2.78
CA GLN A 150 -16.28 16.25 1.32
C GLN A 150 -15.22 15.33 0.73
N SER A 151 -13.96 15.44 1.19
CA SER A 151 -12.91 14.52 0.77
C SER A 151 -13.23 13.08 1.20
N GLY A 152 -13.81 12.87 2.39
CA GLY A 152 -14.27 11.57 2.86
C GLY A 152 -15.33 10.96 1.93
N ALA A 153 -16.34 11.74 1.54
CA ALA A 153 -17.36 11.28 0.59
C ALA A 153 -16.75 10.90 -0.76
N ALA A 154 -15.82 11.69 -1.29
CA ALA A 154 -15.12 11.38 -2.53
C ALA A 154 -14.25 10.12 -2.41
N LYS A 155 -13.52 9.95 -1.29
CA LYS A 155 -12.75 8.75 -0.98
C LYS A 155 -13.62 7.52 -0.99
N ASP A 156 -14.72 7.51 -0.25
CA ASP A 156 -15.57 6.33 -0.12
C ASP A 156 -16.25 5.96 -1.44
N ALA A 157 -16.62 6.95 -2.25
CA ALA A 157 -17.22 6.74 -3.57
C ALA A 157 -16.23 6.24 -4.64
N LEU A 158 -14.98 6.70 -4.60
CA LEU A 158 -13.97 6.40 -5.62
C LEU A 158 -12.94 5.35 -5.21
N GLN A 159 -13.00 4.83 -3.98
CA GLN A 159 -12.08 3.81 -3.52
C GLN A 159 -12.17 2.56 -4.40
N GLY A 160 -11.05 2.17 -5.01
CA GLY A 160 -11.00 1.03 -5.93
C GLY A 160 -11.59 1.30 -7.31
N PHE A 161 -11.94 2.55 -7.64
CA PHE A 161 -12.39 2.93 -8.98
C PHE A 161 -11.35 2.54 -10.03
N LYS A 162 -11.80 1.86 -11.08
CA LYS A 162 -10.92 1.37 -12.15
C LYS A 162 -10.67 2.49 -13.16
N VAL A 163 -9.56 3.21 -13.00
CA VAL A 163 -9.10 4.23 -13.98
C VAL A 163 -8.81 3.57 -15.33
N THR A 164 -8.27 2.35 -15.30
CA THR A 164 -8.17 1.45 -16.46
C THR A 164 -8.63 0.05 -16.06
N PRO A 165 -8.91 -0.87 -17.01
CA PRO A 165 -9.35 -2.23 -16.68
C PRO A 165 -8.41 -2.98 -15.70
N THR A 166 -7.13 -2.59 -15.67
CA THR A 166 -6.08 -3.21 -14.86
C THR A 166 -5.67 -2.41 -13.62
N HIS A 167 -6.05 -1.13 -13.51
CA HIS A 167 -5.65 -0.25 -12.40
C HIS A 167 -6.85 0.31 -11.66
N ALA A 168 -7.06 -0.22 -10.45
CA ALA A 168 -7.97 0.34 -9.46
C ALA A 168 -7.24 1.37 -8.59
N ILE A 169 -7.72 2.61 -8.56
CA ILE A 169 -7.14 3.66 -7.72
C ILE A 169 -7.27 3.30 -6.24
N LYS A 170 -6.24 3.63 -5.46
CA LYS A 170 -6.28 3.54 -4.00
C LYS A 170 -6.21 4.94 -3.41
N ILE A 171 -7.16 5.25 -2.54
CA ILE A 171 -7.37 6.55 -1.94
C ILE A 171 -7.22 6.42 -0.42
N THR A 172 -6.36 7.24 0.16
CA THR A 172 -6.27 7.44 1.62
C THR A 172 -6.33 8.93 1.93
N PHE A 173 -6.62 9.28 3.19
CA PHE A 173 -6.41 10.65 3.62
C PHE A 173 -4.90 10.95 3.62
N ALA A 174 -4.51 12.15 3.20
CA ALA A 174 -3.13 12.59 3.28
C ALA A 174 -2.72 12.73 4.75
N LYS A 175 -1.43 12.54 5.01
CA LYS A 175 -0.86 12.87 6.32
C LYS A 175 -0.97 14.38 6.56
N LYS A 176 -1.36 14.76 7.77
CA LYS A 176 -1.18 16.12 8.27
C LYS A 176 0.30 16.44 8.42
#